data_AF-A0A1G3A188-F1
#
_entry.id   AF-A0A1G3A188-F1
#
_cell.length_a   1.000
_cell.length_b   1.000
_cell.length_c   1.000
_cell.angle_alpha   90.00
_cell.angle_beta   90.00
_cell.angle_gamma   90.00
#
_symmetry.space_group_name_H-M   'P 1'
#
loop_
_entity.id
_entity.type
_entity.pdbx_description
1 polymer ?
#
loop_
_entity_poly.entity_id
_entity_poly.type
_entity_poly.pdbx_seq_one_letter_code
_entity_poly.pdbx_strand_id
1 'polypeptide(L)'
;MITGGSLKLEIHIEDFKLGDDLDYTINLLKRRPMILSTVFLEGYYKFLVMLHLLATFVLVGAMTHNLLIVLNYGRGKFGKKKLEHFYVKVSLWAYLIVYVFGTLAYPAFSINTRASLFDKTIPWATGLFEVKEHWAALGLAFIVVYYLLRKSFQPDEERHKLFFYVPLCLLLNLILWYKVVVGCYLALLRGIPQ
;
A
#
# COMPACT_ATOMS: atom_id res chain seq x y z
N MET A 1 16.43 13.91 89.58
CA MET A 1 17.67 13.40 88.98
C MET A 1 17.29 12.70 87.69
N ILE A 2 17.76 13.25 86.57
CA ILE A 2 17.75 12.74 85.19
C ILE A 2 16.42 12.79 84.40
N THR A 3 16.54 13.63 83.38
CA THR A 3 15.69 14.04 82.25
C THR A 3 15.70 13.06 81.06
N GLY A 4 14.72 13.20 80.16
CA GLY A 4 14.84 12.87 78.73
C GLY A 4 13.73 11.93 78.23
N GLY A 5 13.03 12.16 77.13
CA GLY A 5 13.04 13.24 76.15
C GLY A 5 11.93 12.92 75.15
N SER A 6 11.07 13.90 74.88
CA SER A 6 9.94 13.79 73.96
C SER A 6 10.43 13.91 72.52
N LEU A 7 10.39 12.81 71.75
CA LEU A 7 10.62 12.83 70.30
C LEU A 7 9.37 13.36 69.60
N LYS A 8 9.36 14.67 69.35
CA LYS A 8 8.37 15.36 68.52
C LYS A 8 8.84 15.22 67.07
N LEU A 9 8.20 14.34 66.29
CA LEU A 9 8.46 14.21 64.86
C LEU A 9 7.78 15.39 64.15
N GLU A 10 8.51 16.49 64.00
CA GLU A 10 8.05 17.68 63.29
C GLU A 10 8.25 17.42 61.79
N ILE A 11 7.21 16.91 61.13
CA ILE A 11 7.18 16.78 59.68
C ILE A 11 7.09 18.20 59.12
N HIS A 12 8.25 18.71 58.71
CA HIS A 12 8.38 19.97 57.99
C HIS A 12 7.81 19.76 56.58
N ILE A 13 6.53 20.10 56.41
CA ILE A 13 5.94 20.26 55.08
C ILE A 13 6.49 21.59 54.56
N GLU A 14 7.68 21.53 53.96
CA GLU A 14 8.16 22.60 53.09
C GLU A 14 7.17 22.76 51.93
N ASP A 15 6.88 24.01 51.61
CA ASP A 15 6.01 24.45 50.55
C ASP A 15 6.35 23.78 49.21
N PHE A 16 5.69 22.66 48.90
CA PHE A 16 5.66 22.09 47.57
C PHE A 16 4.94 23.09 46.67
N LYS A 17 5.73 23.95 46.01
CA LYS A 17 5.28 24.96 45.04
C LYS A 17 4.52 24.29 43.88
N LEU A 18 3.21 24.13 44.09
CA LEU A 18 2.27 23.57 43.12
C LEU A 18 2.14 24.42 41.83
N GLY A 19 2.61 25.67 41.84
CA GLY A 19 2.53 26.60 40.71
C GLY A 19 3.58 26.37 39.62
N ASP A 20 4.84 26.13 40.00
CA ASP A 20 5.94 25.98 39.05
C ASP A 20 5.86 24.64 38.28
N ASP A 21 5.35 23.59 38.93
CA ASP A 21 5.22 22.25 38.34
C ASP A 21 4.03 22.13 37.38
N LEU A 22 2.95 22.90 37.62
CA LEU A 22 1.82 22.99 36.71
C LEU A 22 2.21 23.71 35.42
N ASP A 23 2.96 24.81 35.52
CA ASP A 23 3.51 25.52 34.36
C ASP A 23 4.57 24.70 33.61
N TYR A 24 5.34 23.86 34.31
CA TYR A 24 6.26 22.91 33.69
C TYR A 24 5.51 21.80 32.95
N THR A 25 4.44 21.26 33.54
CA THR A 25 3.58 20.22 32.93
C THR A 25 2.76 20.78 31.76
N ILE A 26 2.23 22.00 31.88
CA ILE A 26 1.55 22.71 30.79
C ILE A 26 2.54 23.08 29.68
N ASN A 27 3.77 23.49 30.00
CA ASN A 27 4.82 23.69 29.01
C ASN A 27 5.31 22.39 28.38
N LEU A 28 5.33 21.26 29.09
CA LEU A 28 5.63 19.92 28.55
C LEU A 28 4.53 19.44 27.60
N LEU A 29 3.26 19.71 27.93
CA LEU A 29 2.12 19.42 27.06
C LEU A 29 2.04 20.37 25.85
N LYS A 30 2.48 21.63 26.01
CA LYS A 30 2.59 22.65 24.95
C LYS A 30 3.86 22.48 24.09
N ARG A 31 4.88 21.81 24.62
CA ARG A 31 6.04 21.23 23.93
C ARG A 31 5.78 19.77 23.52
N ARG A 32 4.55 19.44 23.08
CA ARG A 32 4.51 18.56 21.91
C ARG A 32 4.95 19.44 20.76
N PRO A 33 6.22 19.40 20.29
CA PRO A 33 6.47 19.85 18.95
C PRO A 33 5.49 19.04 18.11
N MET A 34 4.47 19.71 17.57
CA MET A 34 4.29 19.86 16.15
C MET A 34 5.42 19.16 15.38
N ILE A 35 5.49 17.83 15.45
CA ILE A 35 6.09 17.02 14.42
C ILE A 35 5.08 17.19 13.28
N LEU A 36 5.11 18.37 12.65
CA LEU A 36 4.97 18.50 11.22
C LEU A 36 6.11 17.62 10.68
N SER A 37 5.97 16.30 10.78
CA SER A 37 6.47 15.45 9.73
C SER A 37 5.60 15.88 8.57
N THR A 38 6.02 16.94 7.88
CA THR A 38 5.57 17.26 6.54
C THR A 38 5.95 16.04 5.73
N VAL A 39 5.10 15.01 5.79
CA VAL A 39 5.29 13.83 5.01
C VAL A 39 5.21 14.34 3.58
N PHE A 40 6.25 14.06 2.81
CA PHE A 40 6.36 14.52 1.44
C PHE A 40 5.05 14.20 0.70
N LEU A 41 4.37 15.24 0.17
CA LEU A 41 3.06 15.17 -0.50
C LEU A 41 1.81 14.89 0.35
N GLU A 42 1.79 15.14 1.66
CA GLU A 42 0.57 14.99 2.48
C GLU A 42 -0.63 15.79 1.93
N GLY A 43 -0.41 17.02 1.46
CA GLY A 43 -1.44 17.84 0.80
C GLY A 43 -1.98 17.26 -0.52
N TYR A 44 -1.20 16.40 -1.19
CA TYR A 44 -1.55 15.74 -2.45
C TYR A 44 -1.97 14.28 -2.26
N TYR A 45 -1.92 13.73 -1.04
CA TYR A 45 -2.18 12.32 -0.76
C TYR A 45 -3.52 11.85 -1.35
N LYS A 46 -4.61 12.59 -1.08
CA LYS A 46 -5.95 12.25 -1.59
C LYS A 46 -5.98 12.23 -3.12
N PHE A 47 -5.32 13.19 -3.76
CA PHE A 47 -5.25 13.29 -5.20
C PHE A 47 -4.42 12.15 -5.82
N LEU A 48 -3.27 11.82 -5.25
CA LEU A 48 -2.43 10.68 -5.66
C LEU A 48 -3.19 9.36 -5.56
N VAL A 49 -3.90 9.13 -4.45
CA VAL A 49 -4.70 7.91 -4.26
C VAL A 49 -5.87 7.85 -5.25
N MET A 50 -6.50 8.98 -5.56
CA MET A 50 -7.55 9.06 -6.59
C MET A 50 -6.99 8.70 -7.98
N LEU A 51 -5.85 9.30 -8.38
CA LEU A 51 -5.20 8.97 -9.65
C LEU A 51 -4.75 7.50 -9.71
N HIS A 52 -4.20 6.98 -8.60
CA HIS A 52 -3.85 5.57 -8.48
C HIS A 52 -5.07 4.67 -8.68
N LEU A 53 -6.22 5.00 -8.08
CA LEU A 53 -7.46 4.25 -8.24
C LEU A 53 -7.95 4.27 -9.68
N LEU A 54 -8.00 5.44 -10.32
CA LEU A 54 -8.38 5.57 -11.73
C LEU A 54 -7.47 4.75 -12.66
N ALA A 55 -6.16 4.85 -12.47
CA ALA A 55 -5.19 4.07 -13.24
C ALA A 55 -5.34 2.56 -12.97
N THR A 56 -5.71 2.17 -11.75
CA THR A 56 -5.97 0.76 -11.40
C THR A 56 -7.19 0.23 -12.15
N PHE A 57 -8.26 1.01 -12.30
CA PHE A 57 -9.42 0.59 -13.11
C PHE A 57 -9.06 0.36 -14.58
N VAL A 58 -8.27 1.27 -15.17
CA VAL A 58 -7.76 1.11 -16.53
C VAL A 58 -6.92 -0.16 -16.65
N LEU A 59 -6.01 -0.40 -15.68
CA LEU A 59 -5.16 -1.57 -15.65
C LEU A 59 -5.96 -2.88 -15.55
N VAL A 60 -6.92 -2.96 -14.63
CA VAL A 60 -7.78 -4.14 -14.43
C VAL A 60 -8.61 -4.41 -15.69
N GLY A 61 -9.21 -3.37 -16.26
CA GLY A 61 -9.96 -3.46 -17.50
C GLY A 61 -9.10 -3.99 -18.64
N ALA A 62 -7.93 -3.39 -18.88
CA ALA A 62 -7.03 -3.79 -19.95
C ALA A 62 -6.50 -5.22 -19.77
N MET A 63 -6.06 -5.59 -18.56
CA MET A 63 -5.54 -6.94 -18.26
C MET A 63 -6.61 -8.02 -18.35
N THR A 64 -7.85 -7.72 -17.96
CA THR A 64 -8.97 -8.67 -18.06
C THR A 64 -9.35 -8.88 -19.53
N HIS A 65 -9.45 -7.82 -20.34
CA HIS A 65 -9.72 -7.95 -21.77
C HIS A 65 -8.59 -8.69 -22.50
N ASN A 66 -7.34 -8.40 -22.12
CA ASN A 66 -6.18 -9.12 -22.60
C ASN A 66 -6.28 -10.62 -22.28
N LEU A 67 -6.61 -10.98 -21.04
CA LEU A 67 -6.77 -12.37 -20.61
C LEU A 67 -7.83 -13.10 -21.45
N LEU A 68 -8.99 -12.48 -21.68
CA LEU A 68 -10.05 -13.07 -22.50
C LEU A 68 -9.59 -13.35 -23.94
N ILE A 69 -8.75 -12.48 -24.53
CA ILE A 69 -8.18 -12.73 -25.86
C ILE A 69 -7.14 -13.86 -25.80
N VAL A 70 -6.26 -13.86 -24.80
CA VAL A 70 -5.20 -14.87 -24.66
C VAL A 70 -5.77 -16.27 -24.39
N LEU A 71 -6.86 -16.39 -23.62
CA LEU A 71 -7.58 -17.65 -23.45
C LEU A 71 -8.15 -18.20 -24.77
N ASN A 72 -8.50 -17.31 -25.71
CA ASN A 72 -8.93 -17.72 -27.05
C ASN A 72 -7.76 -18.23 -27.92
N TYR A 73 -6.52 -17.80 -27.67
CA TYR A 73 -5.34 -18.38 -28.33
C TYR A 73 -5.13 -19.85 -27.95
N GLY A 74 -5.40 -20.21 -26.69
CA GLY A 74 -5.41 -21.62 -26.26
C GLY A 74 -6.46 -22.47 -26.98
N ARG A 75 -7.50 -21.85 -27.52
CA ARG A 75 -8.55 -22.47 -28.35
C ARG A 75 -8.26 -22.38 -29.85
N GLY A 76 -7.07 -21.94 -30.25
CA GLY A 76 -6.65 -21.80 -31.65
C GLY A 76 -7.24 -20.58 -32.39
N LYS A 77 -7.87 -19.63 -31.69
CA LYS A 77 -8.52 -18.46 -32.30
C LYS A 77 -7.62 -17.23 -32.25
N PHE A 78 -6.94 -16.91 -33.35
CA PHE A 78 -5.93 -15.84 -33.41
C PHE A 78 -6.39 -14.54 -34.09
N GLY A 79 -7.69 -14.30 -34.25
CA GLY A 79 -8.20 -13.14 -35.01
C GLY A 79 -7.97 -11.76 -34.39
N LYS A 80 -7.62 -11.68 -33.10
CA LYS A 80 -7.59 -10.40 -32.32
C LYS A 80 -6.18 -9.94 -31.90
N LYS A 81 -5.12 -10.34 -32.60
CA LYS A 81 -3.72 -10.05 -32.22
C LYS A 81 -3.38 -8.58 -32.05
N LYS A 82 -3.83 -7.72 -32.98
CA LYS A 82 -3.56 -6.27 -32.94
C LYS A 82 -4.19 -5.63 -31.70
N LEU A 83 -5.42 -6.03 -31.39
CA LEU A 83 -6.16 -5.54 -30.23
C LEU A 83 -5.54 -6.03 -28.92
N GLU A 84 -5.13 -7.30 -28.86
CA GLU A 84 -4.42 -7.82 -27.69
C GLU A 84 -3.08 -7.09 -27.48
N HIS A 85 -2.28 -6.86 -28.52
CA HIS A 85 -1.04 -6.08 -28.39
C HIS A 85 -1.28 -4.66 -27.85
N PHE A 86 -2.38 -4.01 -28.27
CA PHE A 86 -2.80 -2.73 -27.71
C PHE A 86 -3.10 -2.84 -26.20
N TYR A 87 -3.87 -3.84 -25.77
CA TYR A 87 -4.15 -4.06 -24.35
C TYR A 87 -2.89 -4.34 -23.54
N VAL A 88 -1.93 -5.11 -24.07
CA VAL A 88 -0.65 -5.36 -23.38
C VAL A 88 0.14 -4.04 -23.20
N LYS A 89 0.21 -3.20 -24.23
CA LYS A 89 0.87 -1.89 -24.15
C LYS A 89 0.17 -0.96 -23.14
N VAL A 90 -1.16 -0.88 -23.18
CA VAL A 90 -1.94 -0.10 -22.20
C VAL A 90 -1.71 -0.63 -20.78
N SER A 91 -1.71 -1.95 -20.60
CA SER A 91 -1.50 -2.58 -19.30
C SER A 91 -0.11 -2.28 -18.74
N LEU A 92 0.95 -2.29 -19.57
CA LEU A 92 2.30 -1.93 -19.15
C LEU A 92 2.34 -0.50 -18.58
N TRP A 93 1.84 0.48 -19.35
CA TRP A 93 1.87 1.88 -18.93
C TRP A 93 0.97 2.14 -17.73
N ALA A 94 -0.23 1.56 -17.70
CA ALA A 94 -1.13 1.67 -16.55
C ALA A 94 -0.49 1.05 -15.30
N TYR A 95 0.18 -0.09 -15.41
CA TYR A 95 0.88 -0.72 -14.29
C TYR A 95 2.00 0.19 -13.76
N LEU A 96 2.80 0.78 -14.65
CA LEU A 96 3.87 1.71 -14.26
C LEU A 96 3.30 2.92 -13.50
N ILE A 97 2.23 3.53 -14.01
CA ILE A 97 1.57 4.68 -13.38
C ILE A 97 1.02 4.30 -11.99
N VAL A 98 0.30 3.17 -11.90
CA VAL A 98 -0.24 2.64 -10.64
C VAL A 98 0.89 2.41 -9.63
N TYR A 99 2.00 1.81 -10.07
CA TYR A 99 3.16 1.55 -9.22
C TYR A 99 3.81 2.83 -8.72
N VAL A 100 4.03 3.81 -9.60
CA VAL A 100 4.63 5.11 -9.24
C VAL A 100 3.75 5.86 -8.24
N PHE A 101 2.45 6.02 -8.52
CA PHE A 101 1.56 6.71 -7.59
C PHE A 101 1.37 5.95 -6.27
N GLY A 102 1.37 4.62 -6.30
CA GLY A 102 1.34 3.80 -5.10
C GLY A 102 2.57 4.04 -4.20
N THR A 103 3.76 4.04 -4.80
CA THR A 103 5.03 4.31 -4.10
C THR A 103 5.09 5.74 -3.58
N LEU A 104 4.62 6.72 -4.34
CA LEU A 104 4.58 8.12 -3.89
C LEU A 104 3.60 8.35 -2.73
N ALA A 105 2.47 7.63 -2.71
CA ALA A 105 1.50 7.70 -1.62
C ALA A 105 1.93 6.90 -0.38
N TYR A 106 2.95 6.03 -0.52
CA TYR A 106 3.34 5.08 0.52
C TYR A 106 3.81 5.70 1.84
N PRO A 107 4.68 6.73 1.86
CA PRO A 107 5.17 7.31 3.12
C PRO A 107 4.03 7.84 4.00
N ALA A 108 3.08 8.54 3.39
CA ALA A 108 1.90 9.07 4.08
C ALA A 108 0.98 7.96 4.60
N PHE A 109 0.82 6.87 3.84
CA PHE A 109 0.03 5.73 4.28
C PHE A 109 0.69 4.97 5.45
N SER A 110 2.00 4.74 5.39
CA SER A 110 2.75 3.97 6.39
C SER A 110 2.65 4.63 7.77
N ILE A 111 2.90 5.94 7.84
CA ILE A 111 2.86 6.70 9.09
C ILE A 111 1.43 6.80 9.63
N ASN A 112 0.47 7.15 8.78
CA ASN A 112 -0.88 7.51 9.24
C ASN A 112 -1.83 6.34 9.39
N THR A 113 -1.59 5.22 8.71
CA THR A 113 -2.52 4.07 8.69
C THR A 113 -1.86 2.80 9.19
N ARG A 114 -0.67 2.46 8.70
CA ARG A 114 -0.02 1.20 9.09
C ARG A 114 0.42 1.22 10.56
N ALA A 115 1.21 2.23 10.95
CA ALA A 115 1.75 2.33 12.30
C ALA A 115 0.68 2.64 13.37
N SER A 116 -0.38 3.36 13.00
CA SER A 116 -1.43 3.79 13.94
C SER A 116 -2.55 2.75 14.11
N LEU A 117 -2.99 2.12 13.01
CA LEU A 117 -4.13 1.22 12.99
C LEU A 117 -3.67 -0.23 12.96
N PHE A 118 -2.96 -0.67 11.90
CA PHE A 118 -2.76 -2.10 11.66
C PHE A 118 -1.78 -2.74 12.64
N ASP A 119 -0.63 -2.12 12.92
CA ASP A 119 0.39 -2.72 13.77
C ASP A 119 -0.08 -2.84 15.24
N LYS A 120 -1.04 -2.01 15.66
CA LYS A 120 -1.56 -2.01 17.04
C LYS A 120 -2.82 -2.86 17.22
N THR A 121 -3.70 -2.90 16.23
CA THR A 121 -5.04 -3.51 16.37
C THR A 121 -5.21 -4.81 15.59
N ILE A 122 -4.55 -4.95 14.43
CA ILE A 122 -4.82 -6.03 13.48
C ILE A 122 -3.52 -6.47 12.76
N PRO A 123 -2.62 -7.22 13.43
CA PRO A 123 -1.30 -7.55 12.89
C PRO A 123 -1.36 -8.41 11.61
N TRP A 124 -2.42 -9.19 11.41
CA TRP A 124 -2.60 -9.96 10.16
C TRP A 124 -2.84 -9.05 8.94
N ALA A 125 -3.40 -7.86 9.13
CA ALA A 125 -3.60 -6.88 8.05
C ALA A 125 -2.26 -6.30 7.58
N THR A 126 -1.30 -6.13 8.48
CA THR A 126 0.09 -5.77 8.13
C THR A 126 0.73 -6.84 7.25
N GLY A 127 0.56 -8.13 7.58
CA GLY A 127 1.08 -9.22 6.76
C GLY A 127 0.49 -9.23 5.33
N LEU A 128 -0.81 -9.03 5.17
CA LEU A 128 -1.44 -8.92 3.84
C LEU A 128 -0.89 -7.73 3.04
N PHE A 129 -0.61 -6.62 3.74
CA PHE A 129 -0.07 -5.45 3.11
C PHE A 129 1.36 -5.68 2.61
N GLU A 130 2.23 -6.28 3.41
CA GLU A 130 3.60 -6.64 3.00
C GLU A 130 3.61 -7.61 1.82
N VAL A 131 2.75 -8.64 1.86
CA VAL A 131 2.62 -9.60 0.76
C VAL A 131 2.19 -8.86 -0.52
N LYS A 132 1.22 -7.94 -0.42
CA LYS A 132 0.79 -7.09 -1.54
C LYS A 132 1.93 -6.23 -2.11
N GLU A 133 2.85 -5.73 -1.29
CA GLU A 133 4.02 -4.95 -1.75
C GLU A 133 4.99 -5.81 -2.58
N HIS A 134 5.33 -7.00 -2.09
CA HIS A 134 6.19 -7.93 -2.81
C HIS A 134 5.57 -8.33 -4.16
N TRP A 135 4.26 -8.63 -4.17
CA TRP A 135 3.53 -8.90 -5.40
C TRP A 135 3.47 -7.69 -6.34
N ALA A 136 3.49 -6.46 -5.81
CA ALA A 136 3.53 -5.26 -6.64
C ALA A 136 4.83 -5.16 -7.44
N ALA A 137 5.97 -5.39 -6.79
CA ALA A 137 7.28 -5.39 -7.42
C ALA A 137 7.45 -6.56 -8.40
N LEU A 138 7.05 -7.77 -7.99
CA LEU A 138 7.08 -8.96 -8.86
C LEU A 138 6.18 -8.78 -10.09
N GLY A 139 4.96 -8.25 -9.92
CA GLY A 139 4.06 -7.96 -11.02
C GLY A 139 4.64 -6.92 -12.00
N LEU A 140 5.44 -5.96 -11.52
CA LEU A 140 6.14 -5.01 -12.40
C LEU A 140 7.19 -5.71 -13.26
N ALA A 141 7.99 -6.59 -12.66
CA ALA A 141 8.96 -7.39 -13.42
C ALA A 141 8.26 -8.27 -14.46
N PHE A 142 7.18 -8.95 -14.06
CA PHE A 142 6.43 -9.83 -14.94
C PHE A 142 5.72 -9.10 -16.08
N ILE A 143 5.14 -7.90 -15.86
CA ILE A 143 4.45 -7.17 -16.93
C ILE A 143 5.45 -6.66 -17.98
N VAL A 144 6.68 -6.30 -17.58
CA VAL A 144 7.76 -5.95 -18.50
C VAL A 144 8.17 -7.16 -19.32
N VAL A 145 8.43 -8.30 -18.69
CA VAL A 145 8.74 -9.56 -19.40
C VAL A 145 7.62 -9.94 -20.36
N TYR A 146 6.37 -9.83 -19.92
CA TYR A 146 5.19 -10.15 -20.72
C TYR A 146 5.06 -9.24 -21.96
N TYR A 147 5.30 -7.94 -21.80
CA TYR A 147 5.33 -6.98 -22.92
C TYR A 147 6.47 -7.29 -23.91
N LEU A 148 7.69 -7.53 -23.41
CA LEU A 148 8.85 -7.85 -24.24
C LEU A 148 8.63 -9.15 -25.01
N LEU A 149 8.11 -10.18 -24.33
CA LEU A 149 7.75 -11.44 -24.95
C LEU A 149 6.71 -11.22 -26.03
N ARG A 150 5.66 -10.44 -25.76
CA ARG A 150 4.63 -10.16 -26.76
C ARG A 150 5.16 -9.40 -27.98
N LYS A 151 6.14 -8.51 -27.79
CA LYS A 151 6.78 -7.76 -28.89
C LYS A 151 7.58 -8.66 -29.83
N SER A 152 8.17 -9.74 -29.32
CA SER A 152 9.02 -10.68 -30.08
C SER A 152 8.30 -11.96 -30.53
N PHE A 153 7.00 -12.07 -30.25
CA PHE A 153 6.23 -13.30 -30.40
C PHE A 153 5.05 -13.12 -31.33
N GLN A 154 4.89 -14.04 -32.29
CA GLN A 154 3.69 -14.16 -33.11
C GLN A 154 2.84 -15.38 -32.69
N PRO A 155 1.62 -15.18 -32.14
CA PRO A 155 0.86 -16.25 -31.50
C PRO A 155 0.33 -17.35 -32.44
N ASP A 156 0.19 -17.07 -33.73
CA ASP A 156 -0.26 -18.02 -34.74
C ASP A 156 0.87 -18.88 -35.32
N GLU A 157 2.05 -18.29 -35.50
CA GLU A 157 3.23 -18.98 -36.06
C GLU A 157 3.96 -19.78 -34.97
N GLU A 158 4.09 -19.22 -33.77
CA GLU A 158 4.98 -19.74 -32.74
C GLU A 158 4.23 -20.39 -31.56
N ARG A 159 3.29 -21.30 -31.86
CA ARG A 159 2.38 -21.89 -30.86
C ARG A 159 3.07 -22.51 -29.64
N HIS A 160 4.31 -22.98 -29.78
CA HIS A 160 5.09 -23.52 -28.65
C HIS A 160 5.31 -22.48 -27.53
N LYS A 161 5.43 -21.18 -27.86
CA LYS A 161 5.60 -20.10 -26.87
C LYS A 161 4.30 -19.80 -26.12
N LEU A 162 3.13 -20.20 -26.64
CA LEU A 162 1.84 -20.02 -25.95
C LEU A 162 1.83 -20.73 -24.60
N PHE A 163 2.52 -21.87 -24.48
CA PHE A 163 2.62 -22.63 -23.23
C PHE A 163 3.23 -21.80 -22.09
N PHE A 164 4.15 -20.88 -22.40
CA PHE A 164 4.72 -19.97 -21.40
C PHE A 164 3.93 -18.66 -21.29
N TYR A 165 3.44 -18.15 -22.43
CA TYR A 165 2.75 -16.87 -22.51
C TYR A 165 1.39 -16.86 -21.80
N VAL A 166 0.58 -17.92 -21.94
CA VAL A 166 -0.76 -18.00 -21.35
C VAL A 166 -0.69 -18.08 -19.81
N PRO A 167 0.11 -18.97 -19.19
CA PRO A 167 0.25 -18.98 -17.73
C PRO A 167 0.80 -17.67 -17.16
N LEU A 168 1.73 -17.01 -17.84
CA LEU A 168 2.23 -15.70 -17.41
C LEU A 168 1.12 -14.64 -17.40
N CYS A 169 0.25 -14.62 -18.42
CA CYS A 169 -0.92 -13.74 -18.47
C CYS A 169 -1.91 -14.02 -17.33
N LEU A 170 -2.15 -15.31 -17.04
CA LEU A 170 -3.01 -15.75 -15.93
C LEU A 170 -2.44 -15.35 -14.58
N LEU A 171 -1.15 -15.59 -14.35
CA LEU A 171 -0.46 -15.23 -13.12
C LEU A 171 -0.50 -13.72 -12.87
N LEU A 172 -0.23 -12.92 -13.90
CA LEU A 172 -0.33 -11.46 -13.82
C LEU A 172 -1.74 -10.99 -13.45
N ASN A 173 -2.77 -11.60 -14.04
CA ASN A 173 -4.17 -11.30 -13.69
C ASN A 173 -4.48 -11.71 -12.25
N LEU A 174 -4.05 -12.89 -11.81
CA LEU A 174 -4.26 -13.36 -10.44
C LEU A 174 -3.62 -12.42 -9.43
N ILE A 175 -2.36 -12.02 -9.67
CA ILE A 175 -1.65 -11.04 -8.84
C ILE A 175 -2.40 -9.71 -8.82
N LEU A 176 -2.81 -9.20 -9.98
CA LEU A 176 -3.51 -7.93 -10.08
C LEU A 176 -4.84 -7.95 -9.31
N TRP A 177 -5.67 -8.96 -9.54
CA TRP A 177 -6.96 -9.10 -8.87
C TRP A 177 -6.80 -9.30 -7.35
N TYR A 178 -5.82 -10.09 -6.92
CA TYR A 178 -5.47 -10.20 -5.50
C TYR A 178 -5.18 -8.83 -4.89
N LYS A 179 -4.34 -8.01 -5.53
CA LYS A 179 -3.98 -6.66 -5.03
C LYS A 179 -5.19 -5.73 -4.94
N VAL A 180 -6.12 -5.83 -5.89
CA VAL A 180 -7.35 -5.04 -5.91
C VAL A 180 -8.28 -5.47 -4.76
N VAL A 181 -8.54 -6.77 -4.63
CA VAL A 181 -9.40 -7.32 -3.57
C VAL A 181 -8.86 -6.97 -2.20
N VAL A 182 -7.57 -7.20 -1.94
CA VAL A 182 -6.93 -6.84 -0.67
C VAL A 182 -6.97 -5.32 -0.45
N GLY A 183 -6.73 -4.52 -1.51
CA GLY A 183 -6.82 -3.07 -1.43
C GLY A 183 -8.20 -2.56 -1.01
N CYS A 184 -9.26 -3.06 -1.65
CA CYS A 184 -10.64 -2.75 -1.30
C CYS A 184 -10.99 -3.22 0.11
N TYR A 185 -10.57 -4.43 0.48
CA TYR A 185 -10.82 -5.00 1.80
C TYR A 185 -10.18 -4.18 2.92
N LEU A 186 -8.90 -3.79 2.78
CA LEU A 186 -8.21 -2.92 3.73
C LEU A 186 -8.86 -1.53 3.82
N ALA A 187 -9.37 -1.00 2.70
CA ALA A 187 -10.09 0.27 2.70
C ALA A 187 -11.41 0.19 3.49
N LEU A 188 -12.13 -0.93 3.40
CA LEU A 188 -13.34 -1.17 4.19
C LEU A 188 -13.03 -1.26 5.69
N LEU A 189 -11.96 -1.97 6.07
CA LEU A 189 -11.55 -2.08 7.48
C LEU A 189 -11.20 -0.73 8.11
N ARG A 190 -10.61 0.19 7.34
CA ARG A 190 -10.33 1.55 7.79
C ARG A 190 -11.61 2.40 7.98
N GLY A 191 -12.68 2.08 7.26
CA GLY A 191 -13.94 2.82 7.31
C GLY A 191 -14.86 2.44 8.47
N ILE A 192 -14.59 1.34 9.17
CA ILE A 192 -15.34 0.92 10.35
C ILE A 192 -14.86 1.78 11.54
N PRO A 193 -15.72 2.62 12.15
CA PRO A 193 -15.35 3.33 13.38
C PRO A 193 -15.05 2.29 14.46
N GLN A 194 -13.86 2.39 15.07
CA GLN A 194 -13.40 1.52 16.16
C GLN A 194 -13.63 2.21 17.49
#